data_AF-A0A6G3MIK7-F1
#
_entry.id   AF-A0A6G3MIK7-F1
#
_cell.length_a   1.000
_cell.length_b   1.000
_cell.length_c   1.000
_cell.angle_alpha   90.00
_cell.angle_beta   90.00
_cell.angle_gamma   90.00
#
_symmetry.space_group_name_H-M   'P 1'
#
loop_
_entity.id
_entity.type
_entity.pdbx_description
1 polymer ?
#
loop_
_entity_poly.entity_id
_entity_poly.type
_entity_poly.pdbx_seq_one_letter_code
_entity_poly.pdbx_strand_id
1 'polypeptide(L)'
;MLEIITAIQHNNPSKITDYDPLLFESFKKIKSGILKTEQIEGSIINIQFEHLLSCDNSGKWWLVGSAYSGPSMVDGHTTWISQHKLVDDGYNQKWSSELIKAAKAQRYSDKTRINIFCALMTSNDCDDAFIRLNKLNLKSKERDLIMRVII
;
A
#
# COMPACT_ATOMS: atom_id res chain seq x y z
N MET A 1 23.64 3.06 -48.42
CA MET A 1 22.68 1.94 -48.32
C MET A 1 23.33 0.66 -47.81
N LEU A 2 24.42 0.16 -48.43
CA LEU A 2 25.18 -0.99 -47.90
C LEU A 2 25.73 -0.78 -46.48
N GLU A 3 26.20 0.43 -46.17
CA GLU A 3 26.71 0.78 -44.83
C GLU A 3 25.64 0.69 -43.73
N ILE A 4 24.38 0.98 -44.08
CA ILE A 4 23.24 0.87 -43.15
C ILE A 4 22.96 -0.62 -42.89
N ILE A 5 22.99 -1.44 -43.94
CA ILE A 5 22.76 -2.89 -43.84
C ILE A 5 23.86 -3.55 -42.97
N THR A 6 25.13 -3.18 -43.16
CA THR A 6 26.22 -3.70 -42.33
C THR A 6 26.16 -3.17 -40.90
N ALA A 7 25.74 -1.92 -40.70
CA ALA A 7 25.51 -1.36 -39.37
C ALA A 7 24.41 -2.11 -38.60
N ILE A 8 23.30 -2.46 -39.28
CA ILE A 8 22.22 -3.29 -38.72
C ILE A 8 22.74 -4.70 -38.39
N GLN A 9 23.47 -5.33 -39.32
CA GLN A 9 24.00 -6.68 -39.13
C GLN A 9 24.93 -6.80 -37.90
N HIS A 10 25.74 -5.77 -37.65
CA HIS A 10 26.68 -5.73 -36.53
C HIS A 10 26.13 -4.98 -35.31
N ASN A 11 24.83 -4.65 -35.29
CA ASN A 11 24.15 -3.93 -34.22
C ASN A 11 24.90 -2.67 -33.75
N ASN A 12 25.36 -1.86 -34.70
CA ASN A 12 26.07 -0.61 -34.48
C ASN A 12 25.17 0.59 -34.81
N PRO A 13 24.30 1.02 -33.88
CA PRO A 13 23.28 2.03 -34.17
C PRO A 13 23.86 3.42 -34.48
N SER A 14 25.07 3.73 -34.03
CA SER A 14 25.75 5.01 -34.30
C SER A 14 26.06 5.27 -35.79
N LYS A 15 26.00 4.23 -36.65
CA LYS A 15 26.23 4.33 -38.09
C LYS A 15 24.93 4.40 -38.91
N ILE A 16 23.77 4.37 -38.24
CA ILE A 16 22.46 4.48 -38.89
C ILE A 16 22.11 5.96 -38.98
N THR A 17 21.80 6.43 -40.19
CA THR A 17 21.31 7.79 -40.43
C THR A 17 19.99 8.02 -39.67
N ASP A 18 19.86 9.17 -39.02
CA ASP A 18 18.73 9.57 -38.17
C ASP A 18 18.51 8.74 -36.89
N TYR A 19 19.56 8.06 -36.38
CA TYR A 19 19.49 7.38 -35.09
C TYR A 19 19.47 8.37 -33.91
N ASP A 20 18.33 8.45 -33.21
CA ASP A 20 18.20 9.21 -31.97
C ASP A 20 18.45 8.31 -30.74
N PRO A 21 19.59 8.48 -30.03
CA PRO A 21 19.87 7.70 -28.81
C PRO A 21 18.90 7.99 -27.66
N LEU A 22 18.29 9.18 -27.61
CA LEU A 22 17.36 9.57 -26.54
C LEU A 22 16.04 8.81 -26.65
N LEU A 23 15.63 8.47 -27.86
CA LEU A 23 14.45 7.66 -28.13
C LEU A 23 14.62 6.24 -27.57
N PHE A 24 15.80 5.65 -27.74
CA PHE A 24 16.09 4.34 -27.16
C PHE A 24 16.08 4.38 -25.62
N GLU A 25 16.66 5.42 -25.01
CA GLU A 25 16.61 5.59 -23.55
C GLU A 25 15.19 5.79 -23.03
N SER A 26 14.35 6.57 -23.72
CA SER A 26 12.97 6.78 -23.33
C SER A 26 12.16 5.49 -23.42
N PHE A 27 12.30 4.72 -24.50
CA PHE A 27 11.69 3.39 -24.62
C PHE A 27 12.22 2.41 -23.58
N LYS A 28 13.51 2.43 -23.25
CA LYS A 28 14.09 1.60 -22.19
C LYS A 28 13.51 1.97 -20.82
N LYS A 29 13.33 3.27 -20.54
CA LYS A 29 12.67 3.76 -19.31
C LYS A 29 11.21 3.32 -19.25
N ILE A 30 10.44 3.50 -20.34
CA ILE A 30 9.05 3.06 -20.46
C ILE A 30 8.94 1.55 -20.24
N LYS A 31 9.76 0.75 -20.94
CA LYS A 31 9.84 -0.71 -20.76
C LYS A 31 10.15 -1.07 -19.31
N SER A 32 11.15 -0.42 -18.69
CA SER A 32 11.49 -0.68 -17.29
C SER A 32 10.38 -0.27 -16.31
N GLY A 33 9.58 0.74 -16.65
CA GLY A 33 8.41 1.15 -15.87
C GLY A 33 7.27 0.13 -15.97
N ILE A 34 7.01 -0.38 -17.18
CA ILE A 34 5.99 -1.42 -17.43
C ILE A 34 6.40 -2.76 -16.80
N LEU A 35 7.68 -3.16 -16.86
CA LEU A 35 8.15 -4.35 -16.17
C LEU A 35 8.30 -4.15 -14.65
N LYS A 36 8.34 -2.90 -14.18
CA LYS A 36 8.23 -2.56 -12.75
C LYS A 36 6.79 -2.49 -12.27
N THR A 37 5.81 -2.74 -13.15
CA THR A 37 4.46 -3.05 -12.72
C THR A 37 4.53 -4.38 -11.98
N GLU A 38 4.61 -4.25 -10.66
CA GLU A 38 4.02 -5.21 -9.74
C GLU A 38 4.76 -6.56 -9.62
N GLN A 39 5.89 -6.54 -8.91
CA GLN A 39 5.95 -7.43 -7.75
C GLN A 39 4.82 -6.97 -6.81
N ILE A 40 3.58 -7.36 -7.09
CA ILE A 40 2.55 -7.40 -6.05
C ILE A 40 3.16 -8.35 -5.02
N GLU A 41 3.68 -7.78 -3.93
CA GLU A 41 4.01 -8.50 -2.69
C GLU A 41 2.70 -9.00 -2.05
N GLY A 42 1.97 -9.81 -2.80
CA GLY A 42 0.62 -10.25 -2.54
C GLY A 42 0.33 -11.44 -3.44
N SER A 43 1.00 -12.55 -3.12
CA SER A 43 0.67 -13.92 -3.50
C SER A 43 0.06 -14.11 -4.89
N ILE A 44 0.85 -14.57 -5.85
CA ILE A 44 0.33 -15.23 -7.04
C ILE A 44 -0.52 -16.41 -6.55
N ILE A 45 -1.84 -16.22 -6.48
CA ILE A 45 -2.77 -17.17 -5.89
C ILE A 45 -2.95 -18.35 -6.84
N ASN A 46 -2.23 -19.43 -6.56
CA ASN A 46 -2.41 -20.70 -7.24
C ASN A 46 -3.73 -21.34 -6.77
N ILE A 47 -4.80 -21.19 -7.55
CA ILE A 47 -6.12 -21.76 -7.27
C ILE A 47 -6.35 -22.92 -8.23
N GLN A 48 -6.56 -24.12 -7.68
CA GLN A 48 -6.93 -25.30 -8.46
C GLN A 48 -8.44 -25.28 -8.77
N PHE A 49 -8.82 -25.81 -9.92
CA PHE A 49 -10.21 -25.82 -10.40
C PHE A 49 -11.17 -26.53 -9.44
N GLU A 50 -10.73 -27.60 -8.79
CA GLU A 50 -11.53 -28.34 -7.81
C GLU A 50 -11.98 -27.47 -6.63
N HIS A 51 -11.13 -26.53 -6.19
CA HIS A 51 -11.47 -25.57 -5.15
C HIS A 51 -12.47 -24.49 -5.61
N LEU A 52 -12.58 -24.23 -6.92
CA LEU A 52 -13.65 -23.38 -7.45
C LEU A 52 -15.00 -24.11 -7.43
N LEU A 53 -14.97 -25.43 -7.58
CA LEU A 53 -16.18 -26.25 -7.57
C LEU A 53 -16.75 -26.45 -6.15
N SER A 54 -15.89 -26.40 -5.13
CA SER A 54 -16.26 -26.59 -3.72
C SER A 54 -16.31 -25.29 -2.90
N CYS A 55 -16.55 -24.15 -3.55
CA CYS A 55 -16.50 -22.83 -2.92
C CYS A 55 -17.46 -22.68 -1.72
N ASP A 56 -18.61 -23.36 -1.75
CA ASP A 56 -19.61 -23.31 -0.68
C ASP A 56 -19.19 -24.04 0.59
N ASN A 57 -18.23 -24.98 0.48
CA ASN A 57 -17.82 -25.85 1.58
C ASN A 57 -16.36 -25.58 2.01
N SER A 58 -15.54 -25.02 1.14
CA SER A 58 -14.14 -24.73 1.39
C SER A 58 -13.70 -23.48 0.62
N GLY A 59 -13.56 -22.36 1.33
CA GLY A 59 -12.99 -21.14 0.77
C GLY A 59 -11.66 -20.80 1.40
N LYS A 60 -10.79 -20.16 0.61
CA LYS A 60 -9.47 -19.68 1.02
C LYS A 60 -9.60 -18.39 1.87
N TRP A 61 -10.07 -18.60 3.10
CA TRP A 61 -10.25 -17.72 4.27
C TRP A 61 -9.15 -16.67 4.57
N TRP A 62 -8.01 -16.68 3.88
CA TRP A 62 -7.05 -15.57 3.88
C TRP A 62 -7.50 -14.38 3.02
N LEU A 63 -8.62 -14.50 2.29
CA LEU A 63 -9.52 -13.37 2.05
C LEU A 63 -10.43 -13.22 3.28
N VAL A 64 -10.32 -12.11 4.00
CA VAL A 64 -11.31 -11.71 5.01
C VAL A 64 -12.69 -11.74 4.35
N GLY A 65 -13.56 -12.68 4.75
CA GLY A 65 -14.91 -12.86 4.21
C GLY A 65 -15.19 -14.14 3.39
N SER A 66 -14.26 -15.08 3.26
CA SER A 66 -14.42 -16.23 2.33
C SER A 66 -14.60 -17.62 2.95
N ALA A 67 -14.97 -17.73 4.23
CA ALA A 67 -15.64 -18.95 4.73
C ALA A 67 -16.49 -18.61 5.95
N TYR A 68 -17.73 -18.17 5.74
CA TYR A 68 -18.75 -18.18 6.78
C TYR A 68 -20.04 -18.74 6.21
N SER A 69 -20.29 -20.03 6.46
CA SER A 69 -21.64 -20.58 6.45
C SER A 69 -21.97 -20.95 7.89
N GLY A 70 -22.47 -19.96 8.64
CA GLY A 70 -23.22 -20.24 9.87
C GLY A 70 -24.64 -20.64 9.49
N PRO A 71 -25.20 -21.75 10.00
CA PRO A 71 -26.51 -22.25 9.58
C PRO A 71 -27.68 -21.52 10.27
N SER A 72 -27.71 -20.18 10.28
CA SER A 72 -28.79 -19.45 10.98
C SER A 72 -29.10 -18.00 10.57
N MET A 73 -28.60 -17.46 9.45
CA MET A 73 -28.96 -16.08 9.04
C MET A 73 -29.78 -16.05 7.75
N VAL A 74 -30.81 -16.89 7.69
CA VAL A 74 -31.86 -16.84 6.66
C VAL A 74 -33.15 -16.36 7.31
N ASP A 75 -33.13 -15.23 8.01
CA ASP A 75 -34.31 -14.37 8.09
C ASP A 75 -33.98 -13.01 8.71
N GLY A 76 -34.50 -11.95 8.10
CA GLY A 76 -34.55 -10.62 8.72
C GLY A 76 -33.35 -9.71 8.46
N HIS A 77 -33.52 -8.82 7.48
CA HIS A 77 -32.94 -7.47 7.43
C HIS A 77 -31.50 -7.26 7.95
N THR A 78 -30.52 -7.17 7.04
CA THR A 78 -29.56 -6.06 7.15
C THR A 78 -28.90 -5.77 5.81
N THR A 79 -29.26 -4.62 5.25
CA THR A 79 -28.49 -3.87 4.27
C THR A 79 -27.04 -3.71 4.74
N TRP A 80 -26.11 -4.52 4.20
CA TRP A 80 -24.69 -4.16 4.17
C TRP A 80 -24.40 -3.27 2.96
N ILE A 81 -25.11 -2.15 2.92
CA ILE A 81 -24.77 -1.01 2.06
C ILE A 81 -23.58 -0.33 2.73
N SER A 82 -22.44 -0.35 2.05
CA SER A 82 -21.50 0.77 1.96
C SER A 82 -21.46 1.72 3.17
N GLN A 83 -20.94 1.27 4.31
CA GLN A 83 -20.58 2.12 5.44
C GLN A 83 -19.08 2.02 5.76
N HIS A 84 -18.26 2.28 4.76
CA HIS A 84 -16.95 2.93 5.00
C HIS A 84 -17.01 4.40 4.55
N LYS A 85 -18.13 5.07 4.87
CA LYS A 85 -18.08 6.49 5.25
C LYS A 85 -17.78 6.54 6.74
N LEU A 86 -16.56 6.15 7.10
CA LEU A 86 -15.99 6.61 8.36
C LEU A 86 -15.60 8.06 8.14
N VAL A 87 -16.60 8.93 8.33
CA VAL A 87 -16.44 10.22 8.99
C VAL A 87 -15.14 10.91 8.57
N ASP A 88 -15.19 11.55 7.41
CA ASP A 88 -14.33 12.66 7.00
C ASP A 88 -14.64 13.87 7.90
N ASP A 89 -14.44 13.68 9.21
CA ASP A 89 -14.26 14.79 10.11
C ASP A 89 -12.80 15.18 9.90
N GLY A 90 -12.58 16.36 9.34
CA GLY A 90 -11.26 16.97 9.22
C GLY A 90 -10.60 17.11 10.59
N TYR A 91 -10.00 16.03 11.09
CA TYR A 91 -9.29 16.01 12.35
C TYR A 91 -7.86 16.50 12.10
N ASN A 92 -7.72 17.83 12.06
CA ASN A 92 -6.65 18.43 12.84
C ASN A 92 -6.89 18.02 14.31
N GLN A 93 -6.47 16.81 14.69
CA GLN A 93 -6.48 16.38 16.09
C GLN A 93 -5.64 17.40 16.86
N LYS A 94 -6.30 18.35 17.51
CA LYS A 94 -5.68 19.28 18.43
C LYS A 94 -5.38 18.46 19.67
N TRP A 95 -4.20 17.84 19.68
CA TRP A 95 -3.67 17.19 20.87
C TRP A 95 -3.57 18.20 22.01
N SER A 96 -3.69 17.73 23.25
CA SER A 96 -3.54 18.60 24.41
C SER A 96 -2.16 19.27 24.39
N SER A 97 -2.08 20.51 24.86
CA SER A 97 -0.81 21.26 24.87
C SER A 97 0.25 20.58 25.73
N GLU A 98 -0.16 19.79 26.72
CA GLU A 98 0.69 18.97 27.58
C GLU A 98 1.32 17.80 26.83
N LEU A 99 0.56 17.07 26.02
CA LEU A 99 1.07 15.96 25.22
C LEU A 99 2.08 16.45 24.17
N ILE A 100 1.83 17.62 23.57
CA ILE A 100 2.76 18.23 22.61
C ILE A 100 4.06 18.65 23.32
N LYS A 101 3.98 19.17 24.56
CA LYS A 101 5.18 19.50 25.35
C LYS A 101 5.96 18.23 25.72
N ALA A 102 5.27 17.16 26.10
CA ALA A 102 5.90 15.86 26.38
C ALA A 102 6.61 15.29 25.13
N ALA A 103 5.97 15.37 23.96
CA ALA A 103 6.58 14.96 22.69
C ALA A 103 7.83 15.78 22.37
N LYS A 104 7.80 17.11 22.60
CA LYS A 104 8.95 17.99 22.41
C LYS A 104 10.07 17.72 23.42
N ALA A 105 9.74 17.32 24.65
CA ALA A 105 10.73 16.90 25.63
C ALA A 105 11.50 15.65 25.15
N GLN A 106 10.83 14.76 24.43
CA GLN A 106 11.44 13.62 23.70
C GLN A 106 12.17 14.02 22.41
N ARG A 107 12.40 15.33 22.20
CA ARG A 107 13.09 15.90 21.02
C ARG A 107 12.42 15.60 19.69
N TYR A 108 11.10 15.33 19.68
CA TYR A 108 10.34 15.25 18.44
C TYR A 108 10.01 16.66 17.94
N SER A 109 10.69 17.08 16.88
CA SER A 109 10.42 18.34 16.16
C SER A 109 9.36 18.18 15.07
N ASP A 110 9.28 16.98 14.48
CA ASP A 110 8.43 16.71 13.32
C ASP A 110 6.97 16.54 13.75
N LYS A 111 6.04 17.19 13.05
CA LYS A 111 4.60 17.10 13.33
C LYS A 111 4.09 15.66 13.24
N THR A 112 4.62 14.85 12.33
CA THR A 112 4.28 13.42 12.19
C THR A 112 4.69 12.62 13.41
N ARG A 113 5.92 12.79 13.92
CA ARG A 113 6.40 12.11 15.13
C ARG A 113 5.64 12.55 16.38
N ILE A 114 5.32 13.84 16.49
CA ILE A 114 4.49 14.36 17.59
C ILE A 114 3.10 13.72 17.54
N ASN A 115 2.48 13.61 16.37
CA ASN A 115 1.18 12.97 16.21
C ASN A 115 1.21 11.48 16.56
N ILE A 116 2.23 10.75 16.09
CA ILE A 116 2.44 9.33 16.42
C ILE A 116 2.60 9.16 17.93
N PHE A 117 3.45 9.97 18.57
CA PHE A 117 3.66 9.96 20.01
C PHE A 117 2.37 10.21 20.78
N CYS A 118 1.61 11.24 20.40
CA CYS A 118 0.36 11.56 21.09
C CYS A 118 -0.70 10.46 20.89
N ALA A 119 -0.76 9.84 19.70
CA ALA A 119 -1.64 8.71 19.42
C ALA A 119 -1.32 7.49 20.30
N LEU A 120 -0.03 7.19 20.48
CA LEU A 120 0.44 6.13 21.37
C LEU A 120 0.15 6.45 22.84
N MET A 121 0.50 7.66 23.30
CA MET A 121 0.32 8.05 24.71
C MET A 121 -1.13 8.18 25.15
N THR A 122 -2.07 8.36 24.22
CA THR A 122 -3.51 8.45 24.51
C THR A 122 -4.22 7.10 24.31
N SER A 123 -3.52 6.09 23.80
CA SER A 123 -4.09 4.75 23.59
C SER A 123 -4.13 3.97 24.90
N ASN A 124 -5.21 3.21 25.11
CA ASN A 124 -5.37 2.38 26.31
C ASN A 124 -4.83 0.96 26.11
N ASP A 125 -4.84 0.46 24.87
CA ASP A 125 -4.45 -0.90 24.51
C ASP A 125 -3.78 -0.93 23.13
N CYS A 126 -3.11 -2.03 22.78
CA CYS A 126 -2.43 -2.23 21.50
C CYS A 126 -3.39 -2.11 20.31
N ASP A 127 -4.61 -2.62 20.43
CA ASP A 127 -5.63 -2.53 19.38
C ASP A 127 -6.13 -1.09 19.19
N ASP A 128 -6.33 -0.34 20.28
CA ASP A 128 -6.70 1.08 20.22
C ASP A 128 -5.55 1.92 19.61
N ALA A 129 -4.32 1.61 19.98
CA ALA A 129 -3.13 2.23 19.39
C ALA A 129 -3.07 1.99 17.87
N PHE A 130 -3.31 0.75 17.43
CA PHE A 130 -3.35 0.40 16.01
C PHE A 130 -4.41 1.18 15.26
N ILE A 131 -5.64 1.25 15.79
CA ILE A 131 -6.74 2.01 15.18
C ILE A 131 -6.37 3.49 15.06
N ARG A 132 -5.80 4.09 16.12
CA ARG A 132 -5.39 5.51 16.13
C ARG A 132 -4.24 5.81 15.17
N LEU A 133 -3.25 4.92 15.08
CA LEU A 133 -2.15 5.06 14.12
C LEU A 133 -2.64 4.92 12.68
N ASN A 134 -3.57 4.00 12.42
CA ASN A 134 -4.13 3.83 11.07
C ASN A 134 -4.96 5.06 10.66
N LYS A 135 -5.66 5.70 11.62
CA LYS A 135 -6.37 6.97 11.40
C LYS A 135 -5.45 8.14 11.02
N LEU A 136 -4.15 8.10 11.34
CA LEU A 136 -3.19 9.12 10.92
C LEU A 136 -2.82 9.04 9.42
N ASN A 137 -3.22 7.97 8.72
CA ASN A 137 -3.01 7.74 7.29
C ASN A 137 -1.58 8.05 6.80
N LEU A 138 -0.60 7.53 7.51
CA LEU A 138 0.83 7.77 7.27
C LEU A 138 1.29 7.13 5.95
N LYS A 139 2.11 7.87 5.20
CA LYS A 139 2.73 7.37 3.96
C LYS A 139 3.72 6.24 4.28
N SER A 140 4.02 5.39 3.29
CA SER A 140 4.91 4.23 3.49
C SER A 140 6.26 4.59 4.12
N LYS A 141 6.86 5.73 3.74
CA LYS A 141 8.14 6.22 4.33
C LYS A 141 8.00 6.77 5.75
N GLU A 142 6.81 7.21 6.13
CA GLU A 142 6.53 7.77 7.46
C GLU A 142 6.18 6.65 8.46
N ARG A 143 5.76 5.48 7.98
CA ARG A 143 5.50 4.31 8.84
C ARG A 143 6.74 3.83 9.59
N ASP A 144 7.92 3.97 9.00
CA ASP A 144 9.20 3.65 9.68
C ASP A 144 9.43 4.53 10.91
N LEU A 145 8.82 5.73 10.96
CA LEU A 145 8.89 6.59 12.14
C LEU A 145 8.11 6.02 13.32
N ILE A 146 7.11 5.16 13.10
CA ILE A 146 6.35 4.51 14.17
C ILE A 146 7.30 3.67 15.03
N MET A 147 8.12 2.83 14.40
CA MET A 147 9.12 2.02 15.13
C MET A 147 10.11 2.90 15.90
N ARG A 148 10.52 4.03 15.31
CA ARG A 148 11.46 4.95 15.94
C ARG A 148 10.88 5.77 17.10
N VAL A 149 9.56 5.84 17.24
CA VAL A 149 8.89 6.50 18.38
C VAL A 149 8.61 5.51 19.51
N ILE A 150 8.45 4.22 19.18
CA ILE A 150 8.21 3.14 20.15
C ILE A 150 9.50 2.73 20.88
N ILE A 151 10.65 2.81 20.18
CA ILE A 151 11.99 2.44 20.70
C ILE A 151 12.66 3.66 21.32
#